data_AF-A0A1H5QT04-F1
#
_entry.id   AF-A0A1H5QT04-F1
#
_cell.length_a   1.000
_cell.length_b   1.000
_cell.length_c   1.000
_cell.angle_alpha   90.00
_cell.angle_beta   90.00
_cell.angle_gamma   90.00
#
_symmetry.space_group_name_H-M   'P 1'
#
loop_
_entity.id
_entity.type
_entity.pdbx_description
1 polymer ?
#
loop_
_entity_poly.entity_id
_entity_poly.type
_entity_poly.pdbx_seq_one_letter_code
_entity_poly.pdbx_strand_id
1 'polypeptide(L)'
;MTRRLLGALLTAATATVLLGTTPASAAAANFAGTVALSNCSGSVVKPAATPDSAPALVMSNGHCLEAGFPAPGQVITNRSSSRTFTLLNSGGGNAGTLRAKKIVYGTMTDTDVSLYQLTTTYAQIKSSYGISPLELSNAHPTAGAAIDVVSGYWKRIYSCNIDGFVYRLKEGSWTWKDSIRYTSACQTIGGTSGSPIVSGGKVVGVNNTGNEDGARCTDNNPCEVDQAGNVTVHYKTNYGQETYGIPACLTAANEIALTQAGCTLPRP
;
A
#
# COMPACT_ATOMS: atom_id res chain seq x y z
N MET A 1 23.71 48.13 -68.88
CA MET A 1 23.26 48.57 -67.54
C MET A 1 22.52 47.42 -66.87
N THR A 2 23.11 46.91 -65.78
CA THR A 2 22.50 46.37 -64.54
C THR A 2 20.96 46.24 -64.51
N ARG A 3 20.29 45.22 -63.94
CA ARG A 3 20.65 44.09 -63.05
C ARG A 3 19.30 43.49 -62.59
N ARG A 4 19.33 42.20 -62.20
CA ARG A 4 18.53 41.54 -61.13
C ARG A 4 17.78 40.30 -61.63
N LEU A 5 18.46 39.15 -61.47
CA LEU A 5 17.84 37.85 -61.29
C LEU A 5 17.23 37.80 -59.88
N LEU A 6 15.93 37.53 -59.78
CA LEU A 6 15.28 37.12 -58.52
C LEU A 6 15.40 35.60 -58.39
N GLY A 7 16.25 35.14 -57.46
CA GLY A 7 16.27 33.76 -57.01
C GLY A 7 15.15 33.52 -56.00
N ALA A 8 14.29 32.54 -56.27
CA ALA A 8 13.31 32.05 -55.31
C ALA A 8 14.00 31.04 -54.36
N LEU A 9 14.10 31.41 -53.07
CA LEU A 9 14.50 30.50 -52.01
C LEU A 9 13.27 29.71 -51.55
N LEU A 10 13.24 28.40 -51.85
CA LEU A 10 12.34 27.45 -51.17
C LEU A 10 12.96 27.07 -49.82
N THR A 11 12.38 27.54 -48.73
CA THR A 11 12.65 27.06 -47.38
C THR A 11 11.75 25.84 -47.09
N ALA A 12 12.32 24.64 -47.17
CA ALA A 12 11.66 23.43 -46.71
C ALA A 12 11.67 23.39 -45.17
N ALA A 13 10.52 23.62 -44.54
CA ALA A 13 10.33 23.43 -43.11
C ALA A 13 10.14 21.94 -42.81
N THR A 14 11.18 21.27 -42.34
CA THR A 14 11.09 19.92 -41.78
C THR A 14 10.45 19.99 -40.40
N ALA A 15 9.16 19.65 -40.31
CA ALA A 15 8.47 19.45 -39.04
C ALA A 15 8.93 18.13 -38.42
N THR A 16 9.79 18.20 -37.40
CA THR A 16 10.09 17.06 -36.53
C THR A 16 8.88 16.77 -35.64
N VAL A 17 8.12 15.75 -36.00
CA VAL A 17 7.05 15.20 -35.14
C VAL A 17 7.72 14.47 -33.98
N LEU A 18 7.73 15.11 -32.80
CA LEU A 18 8.03 14.44 -31.54
C LEU A 18 6.88 13.47 -31.25
N LEU A 19 7.08 12.20 -31.58
CA LEU A 19 6.23 11.10 -31.12
C LEU A 19 6.36 11.03 -29.59
N GLY A 20 5.45 11.70 -28.89
CA GLY A 20 5.30 11.54 -27.45
C GLY A 20 4.98 10.06 -27.17
N THR A 21 5.85 9.39 -26.42
CA THR A 21 5.58 8.06 -25.89
C THR A 21 4.39 8.19 -24.94
N THR A 22 3.22 7.70 -25.35
CA THR A 22 2.10 7.54 -24.43
C THR A 22 2.56 6.62 -23.29
N PRO A 23 2.50 7.04 -22.02
CA PRO A 23 2.86 6.16 -20.93
C PRO A 23 2.01 4.90 -21.04
N ALA A 24 2.65 3.74 -20.97
CA ALA A 24 1.93 2.47 -20.97
C ALA A 24 0.91 2.51 -19.83
N SER A 25 -0.37 2.41 -20.17
CA SER A 25 -1.43 2.34 -19.17
C SER A 25 -1.12 1.13 -18.29
N ALA A 26 -0.83 1.37 -17.01
CA ALA A 26 -0.66 0.28 -16.06
C ALA A 26 -1.90 -0.62 -16.14
N ALA A 27 -1.70 -1.94 -16.20
CA ALA A 27 -2.80 -2.88 -16.19
C ALA A 27 -3.65 -2.66 -14.93
N ALA A 28 -4.98 -2.69 -15.08
CA ALA A 28 -5.90 -2.54 -13.95
C ALA A 28 -5.58 -3.59 -12.87
N ALA A 29 -5.66 -3.20 -11.60
CA ALA A 29 -5.44 -4.12 -10.51
C ALA A 29 -6.46 -5.28 -10.54
N ASN A 30 -6.05 -6.44 -10.03
CA ASN A 30 -6.93 -7.59 -9.82
C ASN A 30 -6.64 -8.20 -8.44
N PHE A 31 -7.36 -9.26 -8.07
CA PHE A 31 -7.24 -9.86 -6.73
C PHE A 31 -6.06 -10.81 -6.54
N ALA A 32 -5.28 -11.13 -7.58
CA ALA A 32 -4.19 -12.10 -7.47
C ALA A 32 -3.15 -11.62 -6.46
N GLY A 33 -2.86 -12.45 -5.47
CA GLY A 33 -1.91 -12.11 -4.41
C GLY A 33 -2.54 -11.33 -3.25
N THR A 34 -3.81 -10.93 -3.32
CA THR A 34 -4.55 -10.46 -2.14
C THR A 34 -4.99 -11.62 -1.27
N VAL A 35 -5.20 -11.35 0.02
CA VAL A 35 -5.71 -12.32 0.97
C VAL A 35 -6.94 -11.81 1.70
N ALA A 36 -7.85 -12.72 2.02
CA ALA A 36 -8.98 -12.47 2.91
C ALA A 36 -8.69 -13.01 4.31
N LEU A 37 -9.10 -12.26 5.32
CA LEU A 37 -9.15 -12.66 6.72
C LEU A 37 -10.62 -12.65 7.20
N SER A 38 -10.88 -12.89 8.49
CA SER A 38 -12.25 -12.95 9.04
C SER A 38 -13.01 -11.62 9.02
N ASN A 39 -12.30 -10.50 9.09
CA ASN A 39 -12.84 -9.15 9.18
C ASN A 39 -11.82 -8.08 8.71
N CYS A 40 -10.79 -8.52 7.99
CA CYS A 40 -9.75 -7.68 7.40
C CYS A 40 -9.35 -8.27 6.05
N SER A 41 -8.60 -7.49 5.29
CA SER A 41 -7.94 -7.84 4.05
C SER A 41 -6.42 -7.83 4.23
N GLY A 42 -5.70 -8.30 3.23
CA GLY A 42 -4.24 -8.33 3.22
C GLY A 42 -3.70 -8.59 1.82
N SER A 43 -2.39 -8.73 1.72
CA SER A 43 -1.75 -9.20 0.49
C SER A 43 -0.42 -9.89 0.72
N VAL A 44 -0.07 -10.82 -0.15
CA VAL A 44 1.27 -11.36 -0.27
C VAL A 44 2.15 -10.30 -0.92
N VAL A 45 3.08 -9.72 -0.16
CA VAL A 45 3.92 -8.62 -0.61
C VAL A 45 5.38 -9.03 -0.64
N LYS A 46 6.18 -8.37 -1.48
CA LYS A 46 7.61 -8.66 -1.64
C LYS A 46 8.41 -7.38 -1.95
N PRO A 47 9.50 -7.09 -1.21
CA PRO A 47 10.48 -6.09 -1.65
C PRO A 47 11.16 -6.53 -2.96
N ALA A 48 11.41 -5.59 -3.88
CA ALA A 48 11.94 -5.90 -5.22
C ALA A 48 13.23 -6.74 -5.22
N ALA A 49 14.16 -6.45 -4.29
CA ALA A 49 15.46 -7.11 -4.22
C ALA A 49 15.44 -8.48 -3.49
N THR A 50 14.31 -8.87 -2.90
CA THR A 50 14.20 -10.14 -2.17
C THR A 50 14.18 -11.33 -3.15
N PRO A 51 14.90 -12.43 -2.91
CA PRO A 51 14.83 -13.61 -3.76
C PRO A 51 13.52 -14.39 -3.58
N ASP A 52 13.05 -15.09 -4.61
CA ASP A 52 11.81 -15.89 -4.53
C ASP A 52 11.93 -17.12 -3.60
N SER A 53 13.16 -17.52 -3.28
CA SER A 53 13.45 -18.56 -2.29
C SER A 53 13.26 -18.11 -0.84
N ALA A 54 13.10 -16.80 -0.59
CA ALA A 54 12.83 -16.29 0.75
C ALA A 54 11.42 -16.70 1.23
N PRO A 55 11.21 -16.90 2.54
CA PRO A 55 9.87 -17.03 3.11
C PRO A 55 8.99 -15.85 2.69
N ALA A 56 7.78 -16.12 2.22
CA ALA A 56 6.89 -15.06 1.74
C ALA A 56 6.35 -14.20 2.89
N LEU A 57 5.99 -12.95 2.60
CA LEU A 57 5.34 -12.05 3.54
C LEU A 57 3.86 -11.86 3.20
N VAL A 58 3.01 -11.81 4.21
CA VAL A 58 1.66 -11.24 4.12
C VAL A 58 1.61 -9.94 4.91
N MET A 59 1.13 -8.87 4.27
CA MET A 59 0.89 -7.57 4.88
C MET A 59 -0.60 -7.37 5.19
N SER A 60 -0.90 -6.76 6.32
CA SER A 60 -2.22 -6.23 6.71
C SER A 60 -2.01 -5.01 7.63
N ASN A 61 -3.03 -4.52 8.33
CA ASN A 61 -2.85 -3.50 9.36
C ASN A 61 -2.38 -4.11 10.70
N GLY A 62 -1.76 -3.30 11.54
CA GLY A 62 -1.46 -3.60 12.93
C GLY A 62 -2.73 -3.80 13.76
N HIS A 63 -3.79 -3.01 13.53
CA HIS A 63 -5.08 -3.23 14.18
C HIS A 63 -5.75 -4.55 13.74
N CYS A 64 -5.35 -5.13 12.61
CA CYS A 64 -5.87 -6.42 12.16
C CYS A 64 -5.21 -7.62 12.85
N LEU A 65 -4.18 -7.43 13.70
CA LEU A 65 -3.45 -8.52 14.36
C LEU A 65 -4.37 -9.43 15.18
N GLU A 66 -4.13 -10.74 15.12
CA GLU A 66 -4.85 -11.75 15.92
C GLU A 66 -4.58 -11.64 17.43
N ALA A 67 -3.56 -10.88 17.80
CA ALA A 67 -3.17 -10.62 19.18
C ALA A 67 -3.91 -9.44 19.83
N GLY A 68 -4.82 -8.78 19.11
CA GLY A 68 -5.45 -7.52 19.50
C GLY A 68 -4.65 -6.29 19.05
N PHE A 69 -5.18 -5.11 19.35
CA PHE A 69 -4.61 -3.83 18.91
C PHE A 69 -3.33 -3.51 19.69
N PRO A 70 -2.19 -3.29 19.02
CA PRO A 70 -1.01 -2.74 19.66
C PRO A 70 -1.31 -1.41 20.34
N ALA A 71 -0.89 -1.27 21.60
CA ALA A 71 -0.99 0.00 22.31
C ALA A 71 -0.15 1.10 21.62
N PRO A 72 -0.46 2.40 21.82
CA PRO A 72 0.42 3.48 21.37
C PRO A 72 1.86 3.29 21.90
N GLY A 73 2.85 3.40 21.02
CA GLY A 73 4.26 3.12 21.32
C GLY A 73 4.64 1.64 21.23
N GLN A 74 3.69 0.71 21.08
CA GLN A 74 3.99 -0.71 21.06
C GLN A 74 4.40 -1.18 19.66
N VAL A 75 5.52 -1.89 19.59
CA VAL A 75 6.01 -2.58 18.40
C VAL A 75 6.18 -4.06 18.72
N ILE A 76 5.54 -4.92 17.92
CA ILE A 76 5.61 -6.38 18.04
C ILE A 76 6.59 -6.91 17.01
N THR A 77 7.59 -7.67 17.44
CA THR A 77 8.54 -8.33 16.55
C THR A 77 8.73 -9.79 16.93
N ASN A 78 9.07 -10.62 15.95
CA ASN A 78 9.45 -12.03 16.10
C ASN A 78 8.50 -12.86 17.01
N ARG A 79 7.19 -12.63 16.90
CA ARG A 79 6.18 -13.34 17.69
C ARG A 79 5.62 -14.51 16.89
N SER A 80 5.71 -15.73 17.42
CA SER A 80 5.13 -16.93 16.79
C SER A 80 3.64 -16.72 16.47
N SER A 81 3.23 -17.19 15.30
CA SER A 81 1.85 -17.11 14.83
C SER A 81 1.51 -18.35 14.01
N SER A 82 0.28 -18.81 14.14
CA SER A 82 -0.31 -19.89 13.33
C SER A 82 -1.46 -19.38 12.45
N ARG A 83 -1.59 -18.06 12.32
CA ARG A 83 -2.67 -17.41 11.57
C ARG A 83 -2.72 -17.91 10.14
N THR A 84 -3.93 -18.11 9.62
CA THR A 84 -4.16 -18.50 8.24
C THR A 84 -4.77 -17.36 7.44
N PHE A 85 -4.55 -17.40 6.13
CA PHE A 85 -5.05 -16.40 5.19
C PHE A 85 -5.62 -17.11 3.97
N THR A 86 -6.79 -16.70 3.49
CA THR A 86 -7.31 -17.19 2.22
C THR A 86 -6.68 -16.42 1.08
N LEU A 87 -5.83 -17.07 0.28
CA LEU A 87 -5.22 -16.48 -0.91
C LEU A 87 -6.26 -16.40 -2.04
N LEU A 88 -6.30 -15.26 -2.72
CA LEU A 88 -7.21 -15.04 -3.84
C LEU A 88 -6.52 -15.15 -5.20
N ASN A 89 -7.22 -15.73 -6.17
CA ASN A 89 -6.86 -15.66 -7.58
C ASN A 89 -7.28 -14.32 -8.20
N SER A 90 -6.95 -14.07 -9.47
CA SER A 90 -7.22 -12.79 -10.15
C SER A 90 -8.70 -12.39 -10.16
N GLY A 91 -9.63 -13.36 -10.16
CA GLY A 91 -11.07 -13.12 -10.11
C GLY A 91 -11.67 -13.01 -8.70
N GLY A 92 -10.85 -13.04 -7.64
CA GLY A 92 -11.32 -13.00 -6.24
C GLY A 92 -11.82 -14.36 -5.72
N GLY A 93 -11.63 -15.43 -6.49
CA GLY A 93 -11.90 -16.80 -6.06
C GLY A 93 -10.82 -17.30 -5.08
N ASN A 94 -11.17 -18.27 -4.24
CA ASN A 94 -10.21 -18.90 -3.34
C ASN A 94 -9.20 -19.73 -4.16
N ALA A 95 -7.92 -19.38 -4.06
CA ALA A 95 -6.81 -20.12 -4.67
C ALA A 95 -6.17 -21.12 -3.69
N GLY A 96 -6.21 -20.84 -2.39
CA GLY A 96 -5.64 -21.70 -1.36
C GLY A 96 -5.58 -21.02 0.00
N THR A 97 -4.98 -21.73 0.96
CA THR A 97 -4.77 -21.23 2.33
C THR A 97 -3.28 -21.09 2.60
N LEU A 98 -2.86 -19.89 2.99
CA LEU A 98 -1.51 -19.60 3.46
C LEU A 98 -1.48 -19.62 4.99
N ARG A 99 -0.31 -19.91 5.56
CA ARG A 99 -0.12 -19.99 7.02
C ARG A 99 1.10 -19.19 7.45
N ALA A 100 0.91 -18.33 8.45
CA ALA A 100 2.00 -17.64 9.12
C ALA A 100 2.86 -18.63 9.91
N LYS A 101 4.16 -18.34 9.94
CA LYS A 101 5.12 -18.87 10.92
C LYS A 101 5.24 -17.93 12.12
N LYS A 102 5.26 -16.62 11.85
CA LYS A 102 5.39 -15.55 12.85
C LYS A 102 4.94 -14.20 12.33
N ILE A 103 4.62 -13.30 13.24
CA ILE A 103 4.58 -11.86 13.03
C ILE A 103 6.03 -11.38 13.09
N VAL A 104 6.58 -10.93 11.96
CA VAL A 104 7.93 -10.33 11.94
C VAL A 104 7.91 -8.90 12.41
N TYR A 105 6.82 -8.17 12.14
CA TYR A 105 6.63 -6.79 12.56
C TYR A 105 5.14 -6.47 12.68
N GLY A 106 4.75 -5.66 13.67
CA GLY A 106 3.39 -5.15 13.80
C GLY A 106 3.32 -3.95 14.73
N THR A 107 2.65 -2.88 14.32
CA THR A 107 2.44 -1.69 15.15
C THR A 107 1.24 -0.87 14.68
N MET A 108 0.71 -0.06 15.59
CA MET A 108 -0.21 1.06 15.32
C MET A 108 0.40 2.42 15.70
N THR A 109 1.72 2.45 15.93
CA THR A 109 2.48 3.67 16.28
C THR A 109 3.02 4.30 15.01
N ASP A 110 2.73 5.57 14.74
CA ASP A 110 3.16 6.33 13.55
C ASP A 110 2.68 5.78 12.19
N THR A 111 2.35 4.49 12.12
CA THR A 111 1.76 3.77 10.99
C THR A 111 0.84 2.68 11.54
N ASP A 112 0.13 1.99 10.66
CA ASP A 112 -0.75 0.87 11.02
C ASP A 112 -0.49 -0.31 10.09
N VAL A 113 0.49 -1.13 10.45
CA VAL A 113 0.93 -2.24 9.60
C VAL A 113 1.28 -3.47 10.42
N SER A 114 0.99 -4.64 9.84
CA SER A 114 1.51 -5.92 10.28
C SER A 114 2.11 -6.69 9.10
N LEU A 115 3.20 -7.40 9.38
CA LEU A 115 3.92 -8.27 8.45
C LEU A 115 4.04 -9.66 9.07
N TYR A 116 3.49 -10.64 8.36
CA TYR A 116 3.56 -12.05 8.70
C TYR A 116 4.54 -12.75 7.78
N GLN A 117 5.55 -13.40 8.33
CA GLN A 117 6.38 -14.33 7.58
C GLN A 117 5.65 -15.67 7.50
N LEU A 118 5.50 -16.18 6.28
CA LEU A 118 4.81 -17.44 6.01
C LEU A 118 5.71 -18.65 6.20
N THR A 119 5.09 -19.83 6.34
CA THR A 119 5.80 -21.12 6.31
C THR A 119 6.25 -21.52 4.90
N THR A 120 5.77 -20.82 3.86
CA THR A 120 6.06 -21.08 2.45
C THR A 120 6.83 -19.92 1.82
N THR A 121 7.61 -20.20 0.78
CA THR A 121 8.37 -19.21 0.01
C THR A 121 7.54 -18.61 -1.13
N TYR A 122 8.00 -17.50 -1.72
CA TYR A 122 7.34 -16.94 -2.91
C TYR A 122 7.34 -17.93 -4.08
N ALA A 123 8.45 -18.64 -4.30
CA ALA A 123 8.56 -19.66 -5.34
C ALA A 123 7.55 -20.80 -5.13
N GLN A 124 7.33 -21.24 -3.89
CA GLN A 124 6.34 -22.26 -3.57
C GLN A 124 4.91 -21.77 -3.82
N ILE A 125 4.59 -20.54 -3.43
CA ILE A 125 3.27 -19.93 -3.71
C ILE A 125 3.04 -19.85 -5.23
N LYS A 126 4.04 -19.40 -5.99
CA LYS A 126 3.94 -19.30 -7.45
C LYS A 126 3.76 -20.65 -8.11
N SER A 127 4.51 -21.66 -7.68
CA SER A 127 4.42 -23.03 -8.21
C SER A 127 3.05 -23.66 -7.93
N SER A 128 2.55 -23.53 -6.69
CA SER A 128 1.31 -24.16 -6.26
C SER A 128 0.05 -23.48 -6.80
N TYR A 129 0.07 -22.15 -6.96
CA TYR A 129 -1.15 -21.37 -7.24
C TYR A 129 -1.08 -20.52 -8.51
N GLY A 130 0.07 -20.46 -9.19
CA GLY A 130 0.28 -19.57 -10.32
C GLY A 130 0.31 -18.08 -9.97
N ILE A 131 0.30 -17.74 -8.67
CA ILE A 131 0.20 -16.36 -8.17
C ILE A 131 1.58 -15.82 -7.81
N SER A 132 1.92 -14.65 -8.37
CA SER A 132 3.12 -13.90 -7.98
C SER A 132 2.81 -12.98 -6.81
N PRO A 133 3.79 -12.67 -5.93
CA PRO A 133 3.61 -11.65 -4.90
C PRO A 133 3.45 -10.26 -5.51
N LEU A 134 2.81 -9.34 -4.77
CA LEU A 134 2.75 -7.93 -5.13
C LEU A 134 4.04 -7.23 -4.70
N GLU A 135 4.67 -6.48 -5.61
CA GLU A 135 5.89 -5.75 -5.31
C GLU A 135 5.58 -4.52 -4.43
N LEU A 136 6.35 -4.34 -3.34
CA LEU A 136 6.33 -3.11 -2.55
C LEU A 136 7.06 -2.00 -3.29
N SER A 137 6.43 -0.84 -3.42
CA SER A 137 7.13 0.38 -3.80
C SER A 137 8.18 0.73 -2.74
N ASN A 138 9.33 1.25 -3.17
CA ASN A 138 10.33 1.87 -2.31
C ASN A 138 10.36 3.41 -2.45
N ALA A 139 9.36 3.96 -3.15
CA ALA A 139 9.18 5.39 -3.34
C ALA A 139 7.86 5.85 -2.70
N HIS A 140 7.91 7.04 -2.08
CA HIS A 140 6.74 7.78 -1.61
C HIS A 140 5.75 7.96 -2.79
N PRO A 141 4.45 7.66 -2.63
CA PRO A 141 3.48 7.89 -3.69
C PRO A 141 3.26 9.39 -3.89
N THR A 142 2.57 9.79 -4.95
CA THR A 142 2.37 11.21 -5.26
C THR A 142 0.89 11.59 -5.16
N ALA A 143 0.62 12.81 -4.71
CA ALA A 143 -0.73 13.36 -4.76
C ALA A 143 -1.22 13.41 -6.22
N GLY A 144 -2.50 13.09 -6.43
CA GLY A 144 -3.11 12.93 -7.74
C GLY A 144 -2.89 11.56 -8.40
N ALA A 145 -1.99 10.71 -7.87
CA ALA A 145 -1.79 9.36 -8.42
C ALA A 145 -3.07 8.53 -8.35
N ALA A 146 -3.38 7.81 -9.44
CA ALA A 146 -4.47 6.83 -9.45
C ALA A 146 -4.10 5.64 -8.58
N ILE A 147 -5.07 5.15 -7.81
CA ILE A 147 -4.93 4.03 -6.89
C ILE A 147 -6.12 3.07 -6.98
N ASP A 148 -5.83 1.80 -6.74
CA ASP A 148 -6.80 0.74 -6.51
C ASP A 148 -6.62 0.19 -5.10
N VAL A 149 -7.68 0.21 -4.30
CA VAL A 149 -7.74 -0.48 -3.00
C VAL A 149 -8.39 -1.84 -3.20
N VAL A 150 -7.60 -2.91 -3.13
CA VAL A 150 -8.03 -4.26 -3.51
C VAL A 150 -8.44 -5.06 -2.27
N SER A 151 -9.72 -5.03 -1.91
CA SER A 151 -10.23 -5.71 -0.72
C SER A 151 -10.44 -7.20 -0.94
N GLY A 152 -9.62 -8.01 -0.25
CA GLY A 152 -9.76 -9.46 -0.25
C GLY A 152 -10.98 -9.95 0.51
N TYR A 153 -11.32 -9.32 1.66
CA TYR A 153 -12.49 -9.72 2.46
C TYR A 153 -13.80 -9.54 1.68
N TRP A 154 -14.01 -8.36 1.10
CA TRP A 154 -15.21 -8.05 0.33
C TRP A 154 -15.15 -8.51 -1.12
N LYS A 155 -13.97 -8.93 -1.60
CA LYS A 155 -13.71 -9.24 -3.02
C LYS A 155 -14.15 -8.08 -3.92
N ARG A 156 -13.77 -6.88 -3.53
CA ARG A 156 -14.13 -5.62 -4.19
C ARG A 156 -12.90 -4.73 -4.36
N ILE A 157 -12.79 -4.11 -5.52
CA ILE A 157 -11.78 -3.09 -5.81
C ILE A 157 -12.43 -1.72 -5.72
N TYR A 158 -11.79 -0.79 -5.04
CA TYR A 158 -12.19 0.61 -4.96
C TYR A 158 -11.13 1.46 -5.67
N SER A 159 -11.53 2.13 -6.75
CA SER A 159 -10.61 2.90 -7.59
C SER A 159 -10.82 4.39 -7.39
N CYS A 160 -9.75 5.14 -7.17
CA CYS A 160 -9.78 6.59 -6.99
C CYS A 160 -8.38 7.20 -7.16
N ASN A 161 -8.16 8.40 -6.64
CA ASN A 161 -6.86 9.05 -6.57
C ASN A 161 -6.47 9.36 -5.13
N ILE A 162 -5.16 9.49 -4.91
CA ILE A 162 -4.59 10.12 -3.71
C ILE A 162 -4.91 11.62 -3.77
N ASP A 163 -5.64 12.13 -2.78
CA ASP A 163 -5.89 13.57 -2.64
C ASP A 163 -4.66 14.28 -2.08
N GLY A 164 -4.04 13.69 -1.05
CA GLY A 164 -2.85 14.24 -0.42
C GLY A 164 -2.37 13.39 0.75
N PHE A 165 -1.51 13.99 1.58
CA PHE A 165 -0.88 13.34 2.72
C PHE A 165 -1.17 14.11 4.00
N VAL A 166 -1.62 13.40 5.03
CA VAL A 166 -1.99 13.96 6.32
C VAL A 166 -0.78 13.92 7.24
N TYR A 167 -0.36 15.10 7.73
CA TYR A 167 0.78 15.20 8.66
C TYR A 167 0.63 14.29 9.87
N ARG A 168 -0.53 14.38 10.56
CA ARG A 168 -0.94 13.46 11.63
C ARG A 168 -2.41 13.08 11.48
N LEU A 169 -2.68 11.80 11.33
CA LEU A 169 -4.03 11.24 11.38
C LEU A 169 -4.26 10.68 12.78
N LYS A 170 -5.19 11.26 13.54
CA LYS A 170 -5.47 10.85 14.91
C LYS A 170 -6.82 10.13 14.97
N GLU A 171 -6.81 8.94 15.54
CA GLU A 171 -7.99 8.12 15.78
C GLU A 171 -7.93 7.54 17.19
N GLY A 172 -8.84 7.96 18.05
CA GLY A 172 -8.84 7.58 19.46
C GLY A 172 -7.49 7.83 20.13
N SER A 173 -6.87 6.73 20.57
CA SER A 173 -5.56 6.75 21.24
C SER A 173 -4.37 6.73 20.28
N TRP A 174 -4.59 6.46 18.99
CA TRP A 174 -3.52 6.32 18.01
C TRP A 174 -3.29 7.60 17.22
N THR A 175 -2.06 7.75 16.74
CA THR A 175 -1.68 8.82 15.82
C THR A 175 -0.73 8.22 14.82
N TRP A 176 -1.13 8.32 13.56
CA TRP A 176 -0.35 7.92 12.41
C TRP A 176 0.20 9.15 11.70
N LYS A 177 1.32 9.00 11.02
CA LYS A 177 2.03 10.08 10.34
C LYS A 177 1.97 9.84 8.84
N ASP A 178 2.00 10.92 8.08
CA ASP A 178 2.09 10.88 6.61
C ASP A 178 1.05 9.92 6.01
N SER A 179 -0.21 10.05 6.44
CA SER A 179 -1.27 9.12 6.03
C SER A 179 -1.81 9.51 4.67
N ILE A 180 -2.02 8.52 3.80
CA ILE A 180 -2.61 8.74 2.47
C ILE A 180 -4.06 9.15 2.66
N ARG A 181 -4.47 10.32 2.16
CA ARG A 181 -5.88 10.71 2.06
C ARG A 181 -6.41 10.40 0.67
N TYR A 182 -7.57 9.76 0.60
CA TYR A 182 -8.22 9.47 -0.68
C TYR A 182 -9.14 10.61 -1.13
N THR A 183 -9.33 10.70 -2.43
CA THR A 183 -10.49 11.38 -3.00
C THR A 183 -11.78 10.63 -2.64
N SER A 184 -12.92 11.33 -2.67
CA SER A 184 -14.23 10.81 -2.22
C SER A 184 -14.75 9.59 -3.00
N ALA A 185 -14.14 9.25 -4.13
CA ALA A 185 -14.49 8.07 -4.93
C ALA A 185 -14.11 6.74 -4.24
N CYS A 186 -13.05 6.71 -3.43
CA CYS A 186 -12.73 5.52 -2.63
C CYS A 186 -13.59 5.50 -1.36
N GLN A 187 -14.75 4.84 -1.46
CA GLN A 187 -15.67 4.62 -0.34
C GLN A 187 -15.40 3.27 0.33
N THR A 188 -14.19 3.09 0.85
CA THR A 188 -13.82 1.90 1.62
C THR A 188 -14.66 1.79 2.90
N ILE A 189 -14.87 0.57 3.38
CA ILE A 189 -15.75 0.27 4.53
C ILE A 189 -15.05 -0.71 5.49
N GLY A 190 -15.58 -0.89 6.70
CA GLY A 190 -15.08 -1.92 7.62
C GLY A 190 -14.89 -3.28 6.93
N GLY A 191 -13.76 -3.95 7.19
CA GLY A 191 -13.34 -5.17 6.47
C GLY A 191 -12.38 -4.94 5.29
N THR A 192 -12.32 -3.71 4.76
CA THR A 192 -11.31 -3.32 3.77
C THR A 192 -9.95 -3.00 4.41
N SER A 193 -9.87 -2.86 5.73
CA SER A 193 -8.60 -2.69 6.46
C SER A 193 -7.59 -3.76 6.08
N GLY A 194 -6.37 -3.35 5.75
CA GLY A 194 -5.27 -4.22 5.37
C GLY A 194 -5.19 -4.51 3.87
N SER A 195 -6.17 -4.05 3.08
CA SER A 195 -6.12 -4.16 1.61
C SER A 195 -4.88 -3.46 1.07
N PRO A 196 -4.15 -4.04 0.10
CA PRO A 196 -3.11 -3.29 -0.60
C PRO A 196 -3.72 -2.11 -1.35
N ILE A 197 -3.03 -0.98 -1.30
CA ILE A 197 -3.25 0.17 -2.16
C ILE A 197 -2.25 0.05 -3.30
N VAL A 198 -2.74 -0.14 -4.52
CA VAL A 198 -1.93 -0.38 -5.71
C VAL A 198 -1.89 0.87 -6.58
N SER A 199 -0.70 1.28 -7.00
CA SER A 199 -0.50 2.34 -8.00
C SER A 199 0.66 1.95 -8.91
N GLY A 200 0.49 2.13 -10.23
CA GLY A 200 1.53 1.78 -11.21
C GLY A 200 1.98 0.31 -11.15
N GLY A 201 1.10 -0.60 -10.70
CA GLY A 201 1.41 -2.02 -10.55
C GLY A 201 2.18 -2.40 -9.28
N LYS A 202 2.44 -1.45 -8.37
CA LYS A 202 3.13 -1.70 -7.08
C LYS A 202 2.24 -1.36 -5.91
N VAL A 203 2.48 -2.00 -4.77
CA VAL A 203 1.85 -1.66 -3.49
C VAL A 203 2.51 -0.41 -2.93
N VAL A 204 1.76 0.68 -2.87
CA VAL A 204 2.21 1.98 -2.35
C VAL A 204 1.71 2.27 -0.93
N GLY A 205 0.72 1.50 -0.47
CA GLY A 205 0.20 1.63 0.87
C GLY A 205 -0.69 0.46 1.30
N VAL A 206 -1.25 0.58 2.49
CA VAL A 206 -2.21 -0.34 3.09
C VAL A 206 -3.44 0.45 3.53
N ASN A 207 -4.63 0.02 3.11
CA ASN A 207 -5.87 0.69 3.49
C ASN A 207 -6.09 0.60 4.99
N ASN A 208 -6.48 1.69 5.65
CA ASN A 208 -6.46 1.79 7.10
C ASN A 208 -7.85 2.02 7.71
N THR A 209 -8.38 3.25 7.58
CA THR A 209 -9.54 3.73 8.33
C THR A 209 -10.31 4.78 7.52
N GLY A 210 -11.44 5.26 8.06
CA GLY A 210 -12.22 6.35 7.50
C GLY A 210 -13.08 7.04 8.56
N ASN A 211 -13.44 8.30 8.33
CA ASN A 211 -14.31 9.03 9.24
C ASN A 211 -15.79 8.72 8.97
N GLU A 212 -16.40 7.90 9.82
CA GLU A 212 -17.72 7.33 9.55
C GLU A 212 -18.89 8.26 9.88
N ASP A 213 -18.79 9.04 10.97
CA ASP A 213 -19.91 9.74 11.60
C ASP A 213 -19.69 11.26 11.73
N GLY A 214 -18.52 11.77 11.34
CA GLY A 214 -18.17 13.18 11.50
C GLY A 214 -17.69 13.52 12.91
N ALA A 215 -17.44 12.51 13.75
CA ALA A 215 -16.89 12.72 15.07
C ALA A 215 -15.41 13.13 15.01
N ARG A 216 -14.94 13.79 16.06
CA ARG A 216 -13.59 14.38 16.13
C ARG A 216 -12.63 13.44 16.85
N CYS A 217 -11.80 12.74 16.07
CA CYS A 217 -10.69 11.93 16.56
C CYS A 217 -11.13 10.79 17.52
N THR A 218 -12.34 10.27 17.38
CA THR A 218 -12.80 9.08 18.11
C THR A 218 -12.52 7.82 17.29
N ASP A 219 -12.70 6.65 17.89
CA ASP A 219 -12.60 5.38 17.15
C ASP A 219 -13.60 5.36 15.98
N ASN A 220 -13.16 4.84 14.83
CA ASN A 220 -13.82 4.88 13.51
C ASN A 220 -14.07 6.29 12.96
N ASN A 221 -13.44 7.31 13.56
CA ASN A 221 -13.66 8.71 13.23
C ASN A 221 -12.34 9.50 13.30
N PRO A 222 -11.35 9.13 12.47
CA PRO A 222 -10.07 9.83 12.41
C PRO A 222 -10.25 11.30 12.07
N CYS A 223 -9.36 12.13 12.60
CA CYS A 223 -9.25 13.55 12.30
C CYS A 223 -7.82 13.87 11.84
N GLU A 224 -7.68 14.93 11.05
CA GLU A 224 -6.37 15.44 10.64
C GLU A 224 -5.88 16.46 11.65
N VAL A 225 -4.62 16.35 12.07
CA VAL A 225 -3.94 17.31 12.92
C VAL A 225 -2.76 17.90 12.15
N ASP A 226 -2.77 19.19 11.90
CA ASP A 226 -1.70 19.88 11.17
C ASP A 226 -0.47 20.15 12.07
N GLN A 227 0.56 20.77 11.49
CA GLN A 227 1.79 21.11 12.22
C GLN A 227 1.59 22.17 13.32
N ALA A 228 0.57 23.02 13.22
CA ALA A 228 0.20 23.99 14.23
C ALA A 228 -0.72 23.40 15.31
N GLY A 229 -1.17 22.15 15.16
CA GLY A 229 -2.09 21.47 16.06
C GLY A 229 -3.56 21.76 15.77
N ASN A 230 -3.90 22.40 14.65
CA ASN A 230 -5.28 22.57 14.24
C ASN A 230 -5.85 21.21 13.84
N VAL A 231 -7.10 20.97 14.22
CA VAL A 231 -7.80 19.73 13.94
C VAL A 231 -8.87 19.95 12.89
N THR A 232 -8.82 19.17 11.82
CA THR A 232 -9.83 19.15 10.76
C THR A 232 -10.51 17.80 10.71
N VAL A 233 -11.84 17.81 10.58
CA VAL A 233 -12.64 16.60 10.39
C VAL A 233 -13.19 16.60 8.97
N HIS A 234 -12.90 15.53 8.24
CA HIS A 234 -13.44 15.31 6.91
C HIS A 234 -14.42 14.13 6.94
N TYR A 235 -15.71 14.45 7.04
CA TYR A 235 -16.78 13.45 7.06
C TYR A 235 -16.73 12.55 5.81
N LYS A 236 -16.78 11.23 6.00
CA LYS A 236 -16.71 10.19 4.96
C LYS A 236 -15.41 10.14 4.15
N THR A 237 -14.34 10.79 4.63
CA THR A 237 -13.02 10.63 4.02
C THR A 237 -12.33 9.38 4.56
N ASN A 238 -11.68 8.65 3.64
CA ASN A 238 -10.96 7.41 3.91
C ASN A 238 -9.45 7.60 3.75
N TYR A 239 -8.69 6.78 4.46
CA TYR A 239 -7.25 6.92 4.59
C TYR A 239 -6.52 5.58 4.50
N GLY A 240 -5.28 5.66 4.04
CA GLY A 240 -4.31 4.57 4.01
C GLY A 240 -3.03 4.93 4.77
N GLN A 241 -2.21 3.92 5.02
CA GLN A 241 -0.85 4.08 5.53
C GLN A 241 0.16 3.74 4.45
N GLU A 242 1.25 4.49 4.42
CA GLU A 242 2.31 4.30 3.44
C GLU A 242 3.19 3.08 3.75
N THR A 243 3.69 2.43 2.70
CA THR A 243 4.49 1.20 2.85
C THR A 243 5.92 1.33 2.31
N TYR A 244 6.29 2.48 1.72
CA TYR A 244 7.57 2.63 1.01
C TYR A 244 8.81 2.58 1.91
N GLY A 245 8.66 2.82 3.22
CA GLY A 245 9.74 2.66 4.21
C GLY A 245 10.01 1.21 4.62
N ILE A 246 9.07 0.29 4.36
CA ILE A 246 9.16 -1.11 4.77
C ILE A 246 10.34 -1.85 4.11
N PRO A 247 10.59 -1.75 2.79
CA PRO A 247 11.71 -2.45 2.14
C PRO A 247 13.07 -2.20 2.80
N ALA A 248 13.34 -0.98 3.25
CA ALA A 248 14.60 -0.61 3.91
C ALA A 248 14.74 -1.18 5.33
N CYS A 249 13.69 -1.80 5.88
CA CYS A 249 13.70 -2.43 7.19
C CYS A 249 13.77 -3.96 7.14
N LEU A 250 13.78 -4.55 5.94
CA LEU A 250 13.78 -6.00 5.76
C LEU A 250 15.14 -6.52 5.29
N THR A 251 15.52 -7.70 5.75
CA THR A 251 16.66 -8.45 5.22
C THR A 251 16.24 -9.24 3.97
N ALA A 252 17.22 -9.80 3.24
CA ALA A 252 16.94 -10.70 2.12
C ALA A 252 16.17 -11.97 2.51
N ALA A 253 16.14 -12.33 3.80
CA ALA A 253 15.37 -13.45 4.34
C ALA A 253 13.96 -13.04 4.83
N ASN A 254 13.53 -11.80 4.58
CA ASN A 254 12.31 -11.20 5.13
C ASN A 254 12.25 -11.26 6.66
N GLU A 255 13.38 -10.96 7.29
CA GLU A 255 13.45 -10.65 8.71
C GLU A 255 13.44 -9.15 8.92
N ILE A 256 12.87 -8.68 10.03
CA ILE A 256 12.92 -7.27 10.39
C ILE A 256 14.30 -6.92 10.96
N ALA A 257 14.90 -5.83 10.47
CA ALA A 257 16.16 -5.28 10.97
C ALA A 257 16.00 -3.77 11.17
N LEU A 258 15.39 -3.39 12.30
CA LEU A 258 14.99 -2.00 12.60
C LEU A 258 16.16 -1.03 12.79
N THR A 259 17.36 -1.54 13.05
CA THR A 259 18.58 -0.75 13.28
C THR A 259 19.40 -0.52 12.01
N GLN A 260 19.02 -1.12 10.87
CA GLN A 260 19.77 -0.94 9.63
C GLN A 260 19.61 0.49 9.09
N ALA A 261 20.62 0.95 8.36
CA ALA A 261 20.61 2.27 7.74
C ALA A 261 19.40 2.42 6.80
N GLY A 262 18.70 3.54 6.90
CA GLY A 262 17.52 3.83 6.07
C GLY A 262 16.20 3.24 6.58
N CYS A 263 16.20 2.39 7.60
CA CYS A 263 14.96 1.93 8.21
C CYS A 263 14.33 3.04 9.08
N THR A 264 13.12 3.47 8.71
CA THR A 264 12.36 4.54 9.38
C THR A 264 11.18 4.03 10.19
N LEU A 265 10.96 2.72 10.24
CA LEU A 265 9.85 2.14 10.99
C LEU A 265 10.01 2.34 12.51
N PRO A 266 8.90 2.50 13.25
CA PRO A 266 8.88 2.55 14.71
C PRO A 266 9.65 1.39 15.35
N ARG A 267 10.30 1.70 16.48
CA ARG A 267 11.11 0.77 17.26
C ARG A 267 10.48 0.53 18.65
N PRO A 268 10.70 -0.64 19.25
CA PRO A 268 10.30 -0.92 20.64
C PRO A 268 10.94 0.03 21.64
#